data_AF-A0A7G1IM97-F1
#
_entry.id   AF-A0A7G1IM97-F1
#
_cell.length_a   1.000
_cell.length_b   1.000
_cell.length_c   1.000
_cell.angle_alpha   90.00
_cell.angle_beta   90.00
_cell.angle_gamma   90.00
#
_symmetry.space_group_name_H-M   'P 1'
#
loop_
_entity.id
_entity.type
_entity.pdbx_description
1 polymer ?
#
loop_
_entity_poly.entity_id
_entity_poly.type
_entity_poly.pdbx_seq_one_letter_code
_entity_poly.pdbx_strand_id
1 'polypeptide(L)' 'MCRRCPVIEQCRSHALDVGEPYGVWGGLSESERDLLLKGGIGRSRGIRRSA' A
#
# COMPACT_ATOMS: atom_id res chain seq x y z
N MET A 1 -16.10 0.69 -5.60
CA MET A 1 -15.50 2.03 -5.56
C MET A 1 -14.01 2.00 -5.93
N CYS A 2 -13.16 1.26 -5.21
CA CYS A 2 -11.70 1.28 -5.45
C CYS A 2 -11.25 0.90 -6.88
N ARG A 3 -11.88 -0.08 -7.53
CA ARG A 3 -11.48 -0.57 -8.89
C ARG A 3 -11.54 0.49 -10.01
N ARG A 4 -12.25 1.59 -9.79
CA ARG A 4 -12.41 2.69 -10.78
C ARG A 4 -11.71 3.96 -10.30
N CYS A 5 -10.98 3.88 -9.18
CA CYS A 5 -10.29 5.01 -8.60
C CYS A 5 -9.01 5.29 -9.40
N PRO A 6 -8.82 6.51 -9.95
CA PRO A 6 -7.66 6.84 -10.76
C PRO A 6 -6.33 6.80 -9.96
N VAL A 7 -6.40 6.90 -8.64
CA VAL A 7 -5.25 6.93 -7.72
C VAL A 7 -5.07 5.63 -6.94
N ILE A 8 -5.64 4.51 -7.43
CA ILE A 8 -5.67 3.24 -6.68
C ILE A 8 -4.26 2.77 -6.27
N GLU A 9 -3.27 2.89 -7.15
CA GLU A 9 -1.89 2.48 -6.89
C GLU A 9 -1.17 3.42 -5.90
N GLN A 10 -1.41 4.73 -6.01
CA GLN A 10 -0.83 5.72 -5.09
C GLN A 10 -1.41 5.56 -3.68
N CYS A 11 -2.73 5.39 -3.58
CA CYS A 11 -3.44 5.11 -2.33
C CYS A 11 -2.93 3.81 -1.68
N ARG A 12 -2.74 2.74 -2.47
CA ARG A 12 -2.19 1.46 -1.99
C ARG A 12 -0.76 1.62 -1.49
N SER A 13 0.07 2.31 -2.26
CA SER A 13 1.47 2.55 -1.92
C SER A 13 1.62 3.34 -0.64
N HIS A 14 0.81 4.38 -0.46
CA HIS A 14 0.84 5.20 0.75
C HIS A 14 0.46 4.37 1.98
N ALA A 15 -0.65 3.63 1.91
CA ALA A 15 -1.10 2.79 3.02
C ALA A 15 -0.10 1.69 3.42
N LEU A 16 0.64 1.14 2.44
CA LEU A 16 1.72 0.19 2.70
C LEU A 16 2.96 0.86 3.31
N ASP A 17 3.28 2.08 2.91
CA ASP A 17 4.47 2.81 3.37
C ASP A 17 4.32 3.27 4.83
N VAL A 18 3.16 3.83 5.18
CA VAL A 18 2.88 4.30 6.55
C VAL A 18 2.34 3.19 7.46
N GLY A 19 1.99 2.03 6.90
CA GLY A 19 1.44 0.90 7.65
C GLY A 19 0.07 1.18 8.26
N GLU A 20 -0.85 1.74 7.47
CA GLU A 20 -2.19 2.11 7.97
C GLU A 20 -2.90 0.90 8.63
N PRO A 21 -3.25 1.00 9.93
CA PRO A 21 -3.74 -0.14 10.71
C PRO A 21 -5.18 -0.51 10.38
N TYR A 22 -5.97 0.43 9.85
CA TYR A 22 -7.39 0.24 9.64
C TYR A 22 -7.90 0.64 8.25
N GLY A 23 -9.01 0.01 7.83
CA GLY A 23 -9.77 0.37 6.63
C GLY A 23 -9.27 -0.19 5.31
N VAL A 24 -9.99 0.14 4.22
CA VAL A 24 -9.68 -0.32 2.85
C VAL A 24 -8.95 0.78 2.08
N TRP A 25 -7.73 0.47 1.61
CA TRP A 25 -6.89 1.42 0.89
C TRP A 25 -6.42 0.82 -0.43
N GLY A 26 -6.62 1.54 -1.54
CA GLY A 26 -6.17 1.08 -2.86
C GLY A 26 -6.73 -0.29 -3.26
N GLY A 27 -7.91 -0.66 -2.73
CA GLY A 27 -8.52 -1.96 -2.94
C GLY A 27 -7.99 -3.11 -2.07
N LEU A 28 -7.12 -2.82 -1.09
CA LEU A 28 -6.66 -3.78 -0.10
C LEU A 28 -7.36 -3.57 1.25
N SER A 29 -7.91 -4.65 1.79
CA SER A 29 -8.33 -4.74 3.19
C SER A 29 -7.14 -4.75 4.14
N GLU A 30 -7.43 -4.59 5.43
CA GLU A 30 -6.44 -4.62 6.51
C GLU A 30 -5.65 -5.94 6.50
N SER A 31 -6.35 -7.07 6.41
CA SER A 31 -5.73 -8.40 6.41
C SER A 31 -4.87 -8.64 5.17
N GLU A 32 -5.31 -8.22 3.99
CA GLU A 32 -4.50 -8.33 2.76
C GLU A 32 -3.23 -7.45 2.87
N ARG A 33 -3.34 -6.28 3.48
CA ARG A 33 -2.21 -5.37 3.66
C ARG A 33 -1.22 -5.93 4.70
N ASP A 34 -1.71 -6.50 5.79
CA ASP A 34 -0.90 -7.18 6.80
C ASP A 34 -0.11 -8.35 6.21
N LEU A 35 -0.71 -9.15 5.33
CA LEU A 35 0.00 -10.22 4.60
C LEU A 35 1.12 -9.68 3.71
N LEU A 36 0.92 -8.55 3.05
CA LEU A 36 1.95 -7.92 2.20
C LEU A 36 3.10 -7.31 3.00
N LEU A 37 2.79 -6.74 4.18
CA LEU A 37 3.78 -6.19 5.11
C LEU A 37 4.62 -7.31 5.74
N LYS A 38 3.98 -8.41 6.16
CA LYS A 38 4.64 -9.60 6.72
C LYS A 38 5.42 -10.40 5.68
N GLY A 39 4.93 -10.45 4.43
CA GLY A 39 5.53 -11.20 3.33
C GLY A 39 6.75 -10.54 2.66
N GLY A 40 7.20 -9.38 3.12
CA GLY A 40 8.43 -8.74 2.65
C GLY A 40 8.32 -7.94 1.35
N ILE A 41 7.13 -7.83 0.76
CA ILE A 41 6.89 -7.02 -0.46
C ILE A 41 6.91 -5.50 -0.13
N GLY A 42 6.74 -5.13 1.14
CA GLY A 42 6.91 -3.75 1.62
C GLY A 42 8.36 -3.25 1.69
N ARG A 43 9.38 -4.10 1.49
CA ARG A 43 10.80 -3.77 1.71
C ARG A 43 11.59 -3.39 0.45
N SER A 44 10.96 -2.74 -0.54
CA SER A 44 11.66 -2.44 -1.81
C SER A 44 11.48 -1.02 -2.36
N ARG A 45 11.05 -0.04 -1.56
CA ARG A 45 10.98 1.36 -2.05
C ARG A 45 11.62 2.42 -1.16
N GLY A 46 12.64 2.02 -0.41
CA GLY A 46 13.63 2.92 0.18
C GLY A 46 14.92 3.09 -0.67
N ILE A 47 14.95 2.60 -1.92
CA ILE A 47 16.09 2.84 -2.82
C ILE A 47 15.83 4.11 -3.63
N ARG A 48 16.44 5.18 -3.15
CA ARG A 48 16.57 6.53 -3.71
C ARG A 48 16.29 6.66 -5.23
N ARG A 49 15.50 7.69 -5.59
CA ARG A 49 15.58 8.54 -6.80
C ARG A 49 14.47 9.60 -6.67
N SER A 50 14.66 10.92 -6.82
CA SER A 50 15.83 11.75 -7.14
C SER A 50 15.43 13.23 -6.99
N ALA A 51 16.43 14.08 -6.75
CA ALA A 51 16.45 15.56 -6.84
C ALA A 51 15.86 16.35 -5.66
#